data_AF-W0TCQ6-F1
#
_entry.id   AF-W0TCQ6-F1
#
_cell.length_a   1.000
_cell.length_b   1.000
_cell.length_c   1.000
_cell.angle_alpha   90.00
_cell.angle_beta   90.00
_cell.angle_gamma   90.00
#
_symmetry.space_group_name_H-M   'P 1'
#
loop_
_entity.id
_entity.type
_entity.pdbx_description
1 polymer ?
#
loop_
_entity_poly.entity_id
_entity_poly.type
_entity_poly.pdbx_seq_one_letter_code
_entity_poly.pdbx_strand_id
1 'polypeptide(L)'
;MHSRKAENASLGSKHQDVEEKNKHFKFKKRSLPSKLDIYWRYLFMILVLWLLLIQYYERTVVKRAMKKCEWDKWEDWSKSSSTSSAHRVGLFADPQIMDAYSYPSRPALVNWFTSQILDNYHARNWKFFHYYLKPDTVFFLGDLFDGGRNWETHEWMAEYERFNSIFPKKPGHLTVTSLPGNHDIGFGNTIIESSLKRFTAFFGDPNSQWTVGNHTFVLLDTISLSDRQNVNISSVPREFMQNFAASSPKYPRILLTHVPLYRDPNQQQCGDRRESKEPFPLMVGLQYQTVIDSDLSQEVLSTIQPKMVFSGDDHDFCHIKHSYTVNHTPKVAEEITVKSCAMNMGISKPAIQLISLYNPENDGKSPTFKTTICYLPNPFKPLICYGISLALSAAFIFWMTIFPMSFNDVIVRRIPVKDLDTSSLLPIATKGRNFLNLESLRIKASRWKVSQERSVPNFVLNMGVLLSSLFFMFAMFYKGK
;
A
#
# COMPACT_ATOMS: atom_id res chain seq x y z
N MET A 1 54.65 -65.87 -25.25
CA MET A 1 55.07 -66.62 -26.46
C MET A 1 54.86 -65.73 -27.67
N HIS A 2 55.97 -65.48 -28.39
CA HIS A 2 56.17 -65.03 -29.78
C HIS A 2 55.16 -64.11 -30.48
N SER A 3 55.53 -63.18 -31.36
CA SER A 3 56.81 -62.59 -31.81
C SER A 3 56.44 -61.52 -32.83
N ARG A 4 57.28 -60.48 -32.96
CA ARG A 4 57.30 -59.51 -34.06
C ARG A 4 57.44 -60.18 -35.44
N LYS A 5 56.96 -59.49 -36.50
CA LYS A 5 57.53 -59.32 -37.87
C LYS A 5 56.66 -58.27 -38.61
N ALA A 6 57.18 -57.13 -39.12
CA ALA A 6 57.98 -56.92 -40.34
C ALA A 6 57.19 -57.41 -41.59
N GLU A 7 57.09 -56.79 -42.76
CA GLU A 7 57.60 -55.58 -43.42
C GLU A 7 56.99 -55.61 -44.85
N ASN A 8 56.91 -54.48 -45.56
CA ASN A 8 56.88 -54.35 -47.05
C ASN A 8 55.68 -54.94 -47.83
N ALA A 9 55.26 -54.45 -49.00
CA ALA A 9 55.49 -53.26 -49.81
C ALA A 9 54.42 -53.30 -50.93
N SER A 10 54.02 -52.15 -51.50
CA SER A 10 53.48 -52.10 -52.88
C SER A 10 53.47 -50.65 -53.37
N LEU A 11 54.46 -50.34 -54.21
CA LEU A 11 54.53 -49.14 -55.04
C LEU A 11 53.40 -49.12 -56.07
N GLY A 12 52.80 -47.94 -56.25
CA GLY A 12 52.02 -47.57 -57.43
C GLY A 12 52.30 -46.11 -57.77
N SER A 13 53.25 -45.89 -58.67
CA SER A 13 53.57 -44.60 -59.28
C SER A 13 52.50 -44.21 -60.31
N LYS A 14 52.06 -42.94 -60.31
CA LYS A 14 51.89 -42.16 -61.54
C LYS A 14 51.66 -40.66 -61.25
N HIS A 15 52.67 -39.90 -61.66
CA HIS A 15 52.69 -38.54 -62.22
C HIS A 15 51.63 -37.49 -61.83
N GLN A 16 52.18 -36.42 -61.24
CA GLN A 16 51.92 -34.98 -61.44
C GLN A 16 50.83 -34.60 -62.47
N ASP A 17 49.87 -33.81 -62.00
CA ASP A 17 49.60 -32.52 -62.63
C ASP A 17 49.27 -31.47 -61.55
N VAL A 18 49.93 -30.33 -61.70
CA VAL A 18 49.89 -29.15 -60.84
C VAL A 18 48.67 -28.33 -61.26
N GLU A 19 47.66 -28.22 -60.39
CA GLU A 19 46.59 -27.24 -60.58
C GLU A 19 46.45 -26.37 -59.32
N GLU A 20 46.86 -25.13 -59.52
CA GLU A 20 46.95 -24.03 -58.57
C GLU A 20 45.56 -23.62 -58.05
N LYS A 21 45.09 -24.27 -56.98
CA LYS A 21 43.87 -23.83 -56.27
C LYS A 21 44.18 -22.63 -55.37
N ASN A 22 44.01 -21.45 -55.96
CA ASN A 22 43.84 -20.18 -55.26
C ASN A 22 42.77 -20.29 -54.15
N LYS A 23 43.23 -20.51 -52.91
CA LYS A 23 42.40 -20.38 -51.70
C LYS A 23 42.10 -18.89 -51.49
N HIS A 24 41.00 -18.41 -52.06
CA HIS A 24 40.36 -17.21 -51.57
C HIS A 24 39.81 -17.48 -50.15
N PHE A 25 40.66 -17.27 -49.15
CA PHE A 25 40.22 -17.06 -47.77
C PHE A 25 39.40 -15.77 -47.73
N LYS A 26 38.09 -15.88 -47.99
CA LYS A 26 37.15 -14.80 -47.67
C LYS A 26 37.14 -14.65 -46.15
N PHE A 27 37.90 -13.70 -45.64
CA PHE A 27 37.62 -13.11 -44.33
C PHE A 27 36.16 -12.68 -44.34
N LYS A 28 35.29 -13.43 -43.65
CA LYS A 28 33.98 -12.94 -43.22
C LYS A 28 34.30 -11.71 -42.38
N LYS A 29 34.18 -10.50 -42.96
CA LYS A 29 34.06 -9.27 -42.19
C LYS A 29 32.97 -9.55 -41.16
N ARG A 30 33.34 -9.71 -39.89
CA ARG A 30 32.38 -9.55 -38.79
C ARG A 30 31.73 -8.20 -39.06
N SER A 31 30.44 -8.20 -39.37
CA SER A 31 29.64 -6.99 -39.48
C SER A 31 29.93 -6.16 -38.23
N LEU A 32 30.32 -4.89 -38.41
CA LEU A 32 30.39 -3.95 -37.30
C LEU A 32 29.08 -4.07 -36.50
N PRO A 33 29.10 -4.04 -35.16
CA PRO A 33 27.86 -4.05 -34.39
C PRO A 33 26.96 -2.93 -34.91
N SER A 34 25.70 -3.27 -35.19
CA SER A 34 24.70 -2.30 -35.61
C SER A 34 24.72 -1.12 -34.63
N LYS A 35 24.70 0.11 -35.16
CA LYS A 35 24.79 1.31 -34.34
C LYS A 35 23.65 1.26 -33.31
N LEU A 36 24.01 1.29 -32.03
CA LEU A 36 23.05 1.29 -30.95
C LEU A 36 22.46 2.69 -30.82
N ASP A 37 21.15 2.81 -30.99
CA ASP A 37 20.44 4.09 -31.00
C ASP A 37 19.45 4.16 -29.84
N ILE A 38 19.54 5.25 -29.07
CA ILE A 38 18.57 5.58 -28.02
C ILE A 38 17.57 6.59 -28.58
N TYR A 39 16.30 6.21 -28.57
CA TYR A 39 15.21 6.99 -29.15
C TYR A 39 14.63 7.98 -28.14
N TRP A 40 15.46 8.94 -27.72
CA TRP A 40 15.16 9.89 -26.64
C TRP A 40 13.83 10.63 -26.76
N ARG A 41 13.40 11.00 -27.97
CA ARG A 41 12.13 11.72 -28.19
C ARG A 41 10.91 10.87 -27.79
N TYR A 42 10.90 9.62 -28.22
CA TYR A 42 9.83 8.68 -27.90
C TYR A 42 9.86 8.28 -26.44
N LEU A 43 11.06 8.00 -25.91
CA LEU A 43 11.25 7.74 -24.48
C LEU A 43 10.76 8.92 -23.64
N PHE A 44 11.10 10.16 -24.01
CA PHE A 44 10.64 11.35 -23.30
C PHE A 44 9.11 11.45 -23.29
N MET A 45 8.43 11.25 -24.43
CA MET A 45 6.96 11.25 -24.46
C MET A 45 6.35 10.17 -23.57
N ILE A 46 6.89 8.95 -23.62
CA ILE A 46 6.48 7.84 -22.76
C ILE A 46 6.67 8.23 -21.29
N LEU A 47 7.83 8.79 -20.93
CA LEU A 47 8.14 9.21 -19.56
C LEU A 47 7.22 10.34 -19.07
N VAL A 48 6.82 11.29 -19.94
CA VAL A 48 5.82 12.31 -19.60
C VAL A 48 4.46 11.67 -19.31
N LEU A 49 4.00 10.71 -20.13
CA LEU A 49 2.76 9.98 -19.88
C LEU A 49 2.81 9.21 -18.56
N TRP A 50 3.95 8.58 -18.28
CA TRP A 50 4.19 7.91 -16.99
C TRP A 50 4.16 8.87 -15.82
N LEU A 51 4.83 10.03 -15.92
CA LEU A 51 4.82 11.04 -14.88
C LEU A 51 3.39 11.52 -14.59
N LEU A 52 2.59 11.78 -15.62
CA LEU A 52 1.19 12.16 -15.47
C LEU A 52 0.35 11.05 -14.81
N LEU A 53 0.57 9.80 -15.21
CA LEU A 53 -0.13 8.64 -14.64
C LEU A 53 0.23 8.43 -13.16
N ILE A 54 1.51 8.50 -12.81
CA ILE A 54 2.00 8.39 -11.43
C ILE A 54 1.45 9.56 -10.62
N GLN A 55 1.58 10.80 -11.08
CA GLN A 55 1.03 11.99 -10.42
C GLN A 55 -0.49 11.88 -10.20
N TYR A 56 -1.22 11.33 -11.17
CA TYR A 56 -2.65 11.13 -11.05
C TYR A 56 -2.98 10.17 -9.89
N TYR A 57 -2.38 8.99 -9.85
CA TYR A 57 -2.69 7.98 -8.84
C TYR A 57 -2.06 8.27 -7.47
N GLU A 58 -0.80 8.71 -7.43
CA GLU A 58 -0.06 8.96 -6.19
C GLU A 58 -0.45 10.28 -5.51
N ARG A 59 -1.11 11.22 -6.21
CA ARG A 59 -1.52 12.52 -5.63
C ARG A 59 -3.00 12.81 -5.80
N THR A 60 -3.49 12.80 -7.03
CA THR A 60 -4.85 13.28 -7.33
C THR A 60 -5.93 12.34 -6.79
N VAL A 61 -5.76 11.03 -6.97
CA VAL A 61 -6.71 10.03 -6.45
C VAL A 61 -6.74 10.03 -4.92
N VAL A 62 -5.57 10.07 -4.27
CA VAL A 62 -5.46 10.13 -2.80
C VAL A 62 -6.12 11.39 -2.24
N LYS A 63 -5.84 12.55 -2.84
CA LYS A 63 -6.51 13.82 -2.50
C LYS A 63 -8.03 13.69 -2.59
N ARG A 64 -8.56 13.14 -3.69
CA ARG A 64 -10.01 12.97 -3.87
C ARG A 64 -10.62 12.03 -2.83
N ALA A 65 -9.92 10.95 -2.46
CA ALA A 65 -10.36 10.06 -1.40
C ALA A 65 -10.49 10.79 -0.06
N MET A 66 -9.44 11.48 0.39
CA MET A 66 -9.49 12.25 1.65
C MET A 66 -10.57 13.34 1.62
N LYS A 67 -10.68 14.07 0.51
CA LYS A 67 -11.70 15.11 0.37
C LYS A 67 -13.12 14.59 0.52
N LYS A 68 -13.42 13.34 0.12
CA LYS A 68 -14.77 12.78 0.32
C LYS A 68 -15.15 12.65 1.80
N CYS A 69 -14.15 12.54 2.68
CA CYS A 69 -14.32 12.36 4.11
C CYS A 69 -14.20 13.66 4.92
N GLU A 70 -14.08 14.82 4.25
CA GLU A 70 -14.02 16.12 4.91
C GLU A 70 -15.16 16.26 5.92
N TRP A 71 -14.80 16.66 7.13
CA TRP A 71 -15.66 16.72 8.31
C TRP A 71 -16.96 17.48 8.07
N ASP A 72 -16.89 18.65 7.43
CA ASP A 72 -18.03 19.53 7.17
C ASP A 72 -19.13 18.89 6.28
N LYS A 73 -18.85 17.74 5.65
CA LYS A 73 -19.82 17.01 4.80
C LYS A 73 -20.77 16.12 5.59
N TRP A 74 -20.45 15.81 6.83
CA TRP A 74 -21.20 14.84 7.64
C TRP A 74 -21.29 15.24 9.13
N GLU A 75 -20.42 16.14 9.61
CA GLU A 75 -20.57 16.80 10.89
C GLU A 75 -21.72 17.81 10.82
N ASP A 76 -22.91 17.40 11.23
CA ASP A 76 -24.03 18.31 11.42
C ASP A 76 -24.21 18.62 12.91
N TRP A 77 -23.26 19.36 13.48
CA TRP A 77 -23.43 19.96 14.80
C TRP A 77 -24.10 21.32 14.58
N SER A 78 -25.33 21.51 15.09
CA SER A 78 -26.18 22.65 14.76
C SER A 78 -25.45 23.99 14.82
N LYS A 79 -25.69 24.87 13.84
CA LYS A 79 -25.04 26.18 13.59
C LYS A 79 -25.09 27.21 14.75
N SER A 80 -25.55 26.84 15.94
CA SER A 80 -25.70 27.71 17.12
C SER A 80 -24.40 27.96 17.90
N SER A 81 -23.28 27.34 17.54
CA SER A 81 -22.03 27.43 18.30
C SER A 81 -20.84 27.59 17.37
N SER A 82 -20.80 28.74 16.69
CA SER A 82 -19.69 29.25 15.88
C SER A 82 -18.37 29.49 16.66
N THR A 83 -18.25 29.00 17.90
CA THR A 83 -17.11 29.22 18.79
C THR A 83 -16.43 27.95 19.32
N SER A 84 -16.96 26.74 19.11
CA SER A 84 -16.30 25.49 19.54
C SER A 84 -16.35 24.43 18.45
N SER A 85 -15.23 24.25 17.72
CA SER A 85 -15.08 23.16 16.75
C SER A 85 -15.14 21.80 17.44
N ALA A 86 -15.85 20.84 16.86
CA ALA A 86 -15.85 19.46 17.32
C ALA A 86 -14.41 18.89 17.34
N HIS A 87 -14.11 18.03 18.32
CA HIS A 87 -12.82 17.35 18.42
C HIS A 87 -12.83 16.14 17.48
N ARG A 88 -11.85 16.07 16.59
CA ARG A 88 -11.82 15.13 15.46
C ARG A 88 -10.81 14.03 15.70
N VAL A 89 -11.27 12.78 15.62
CA VAL A 89 -10.46 11.58 15.90
C VAL A 89 -10.42 10.68 14.68
N GLY A 90 -9.24 10.15 14.35
CA GLY A 90 -9.08 9.06 13.39
C GLY A 90 -8.67 7.77 14.07
N LEU A 91 -9.25 6.64 13.67
CA LEU A 91 -8.83 5.31 14.10
C LEU A 91 -8.21 4.55 12.94
N PHE A 92 -7.03 3.99 13.18
CA PHE A 92 -6.30 3.13 12.25
C PHE A 92 -6.26 1.72 12.85
N ALA A 93 -6.84 0.74 12.14
CA ALA A 93 -6.76 -0.67 12.53
C ALA A 93 -5.82 -1.41 11.58
N ASP A 94 -5.11 -2.38 12.14
CA ASP A 94 -4.32 -3.41 11.44
C ASP A 94 -3.47 -2.84 10.29
N PRO A 95 -2.57 -1.86 10.55
CA PRO A 95 -1.64 -1.41 9.52
C PRO A 95 -0.67 -2.52 9.10
N GLN A 96 -0.36 -3.48 9.97
CA GLN A 96 0.41 -4.71 9.72
C GLN A 96 1.50 -4.52 8.66
N ILE A 97 2.50 -3.70 9.00
CA ILE A 97 3.60 -3.46 8.07
C ILE A 97 4.25 -4.79 7.73
N MET A 98 4.32 -5.09 6.43
CA MET A 98 4.78 -6.39 5.95
C MET A 98 6.29 -6.53 6.20
N ASP A 99 6.71 -7.68 6.70
CA ASP A 99 8.09 -8.00 7.03
C ASP A 99 8.49 -9.39 6.50
N ALA A 100 9.62 -9.94 6.97
CA ALA A 100 10.11 -11.23 6.51
C ALA A 100 9.23 -12.42 6.93
N TYR A 101 8.42 -12.29 7.99
CA TYR A 101 7.51 -13.32 8.47
C TYR A 101 6.17 -13.34 7.73
N SER A 102 5.81 -12.27 7.03
CA SER A 102 4.56 -12.19 6.26
C SER A 102 4.41 -13.27 5.19
N TYR A 103 5.47 -13.46 4.38
CA TYR A 103 5.46 -14.40 3.25
C TYR A 103 6.82 -15.09 3.09
N PRO A 104 7.19 -16.01 3.99
CA PRO A 104 8.53 -16.60 4.06
C PRO A 104 8.87 -17.46 2.83
N SER A 105 7.87 -17.97 2.11
CA SER A 105 8.05 -18.77 0.90
C SER A 105 8.34 -17.94 -0.36
N ARG A 106 8.20 -16.61 -0.30
CA ARG A 106 8.44 -15.73 -1.46
C ARG A 106 9.91 -15.35 -1.58
N PRO A 107 10.43 -15.16 -2.82
CA PRO A 107 11.79 -14.67 -3.01
C PRO A 107 12.02 -13.33 -2.30
N ALA A 108 13.16 -13.17 -1.62
CA ALA A 108 13.47 -11.98 -0.83
C ALA A 108 13.37 -10.67 -1.64
N LEU A 109 13.78 -10.70 -2.91
CA LEU A 109 13.66 -9.53 -3.79
C LEU A 109 12.19 -9.12 -4.02
N VAL A 110 11.28 -10.10 -4.16
CA VAL A 110 9.85 -9.84 -4.34
C VAL A 110 9.26 -9.26 -3.06
N ASN A 111 9.62 -9.81 -1.89
CA ASN A 111 9.19 -9.27 -0.60
C ASN A 111 9.71 -7.85 -0.40
N TRP A 112 10.97 -7.58 -0.75
CA TRP A 112 11.52 -6.23 -0.67
C TRP A 112 10.73 -5.23 -1.53
N PHE A 113 10.47 -5.53 -2.81
CA PHE A 113 9.66 -4.63 -3.65
C PHE A 113 8.23 -4.48 -3.13
N THR A 114 7.64 -5.57 -2.63
CA THR A 114 6.28 -5.54 -2.07
C THR A 114 6.24 -4.66 -0.82
N SER A 115 7.23 -4.74 0.07
CA SER A 115 7.31 -3.89 1.27
C SER A 115 7.42 -2.42 0.90
N GLN A 116 8.22 -2.06 -0.13
CA GLN A 116 8.31 -0.67 -0.58
C GLN A 116 6.98 -0.11 -1.09
N ILE A 117 6.18 -0.92 -1.79
CA ILE A 117 4.85 -0.52 -2.27
C ILE A 117 3.88 -0.32 -1.11
N LEU A 118 3.87 -1.24 -0.14
CA LEU A 118 3.02 -1.18 1.05
C LEU A 118 3.39 0.03 1.92
N ASP A 119 4.68 0.25 2.20
CA ASP A 119 5.17 1.39 2.97
C ASP A 119 4.78 2.72 2.33
N ASN A 120 4.94 2.83 1.01
CA ASN A 120 4.53 4.02 0.28
C ASN A 120 3.01 4.22 0.36
N TYR A 121 2.21 3.15 0.25
CA TYR A 121 0.75 3.22 0.39
C TYR A 121 0.37 3.83 1.75
N HIS A 122 0.91 3.29 2.84
CA HIS A 122 0.67 3.79 4.19
C HIS A 122 1.16 5.22 4.39
N ALA A 123 2.44 5.50 4.10
CA ALA A 123 3.05 6.81 4.34
C ALA A 123 2.35 7.92 3.56
N ARG A 124 1.98 7.66 2.31
CA ARG A 124 1.23 8.59 1.46
C ARG A 124 -0.16 8.86 2.01
N ASN A 125 -0.89 7.81 2.39
CA ASN A 125 -2.24 7.97 2.96
C ASN A 125 -2.19 8.70 4.30
N TRP A 126 -1.23 8.39 5.18
CA TRP A 126 -0.96 9.10 6.43
C TRP A 126 -0.71 10.60 6.22
N LYS A 127 0.18 10.93 5.27
CA LYS A 127 0.51 12.31 4.90
C LYS A 127 -0.73 13.09 4.43
N PHE A 128 -1.54 12.48 3.57
CA PHE A 128 -2.74 13.12 3.02
C PHE A 128 -3.88 13.21 4.04
N PHE A 129 -4.02 12.21 4.90
CA PHE A 129 -4.95 12.21 6.03
C PHE A 129 -4.68 13.41 6.95
N HIS A 130 -3.44 13.59 7.41
CA HIS A 130 -3.10 14.76 8.22
C HIS A 130 -3.23 16.09 7.48
N TYR A 131 -2.90 16.14 6.19
CA TYR A 131 -2.97 17.38 5.43
C TYR A 131 -4.42 17.85 5.17
N TYR A 132 -5.29 16.94 4.74
CA TYR A 132 -6.66 17.27 4.32
C TYR A 132 -7.68 17.16 5.46
N LEU A 133 -7.56 16.13 6.31
CA LEU A 133 -8.50 15.93 7.40
C LEU A 133 -8.04 16.61 8.68
N LYS A 134 -6.74 16.78 8.94
CA LYS A 134 -6.24 17.50 10.14
C LYS A 134 -6.93 17.02 11.44
N PRO A 135 -6.90 15.72 11.76
CA PRO A 135 -7.50 15.20 13.00
C PRO A 135 -6.81 15.80 14.22
N ASP A 136 -7.49 15.97 15.35
CA ASP A 136 -6.87 16.39 16.62
C ASP A 136 -6.20 15.21 17.33
N THR A 137 -6.76 14.00 17.16
CA THR A 137 -6.26 12.78 17.79
C THR A 137 -6.31 11.59 16.84
N VAL A 138 -5.33 10.69 16.97
CA VAL A 138 -5.29 9.42 16.24
C VAL A 138 -5.02 8.28 17.22
N PHE A 139 -5.82 7.22 17.13
CA PHE A 139 -5.58 5.96 17.84
C PHE A 139 -5.30 4.84 16.84
N PHE A 140 -4.31 4.01 17.14
CA PHE A 140 -4.10 2.73 16.48
C PHE A 140 -4.72 1.60 17.29
N LEU A 141 -5.36 0.66 16.62
CA LEU A 141 -6.10 -0.45 17.24
C LEU A 141 -5.35 -1.78 17.16
N GLY A 142 -4.03 -1.76 17.38
CA GLY A 142 -3.20 -2.96 17.35
C GLY A 142 -2.78 -3.42 15.98
N ASP A 143 -2.04 -4.54 15.98
CA ASP A 143 -1.40 -5.18 14.84
C ASP A 143 -0.59 -4.18 14.01
N LEU A 144 0.37 -3.55 14.71
CA LEU A 144 1.26 -2.58 14.10
C LEU A 144 2.20 -3.26 13.10
N PHE A 145 2.64 -4.47 13.45
CA PHE A 145 3.53 -5.32 12.66
C PHE A 145 2.83 -6.63 12.28
N ASP A 146 3.24 -7.23 11.16
CA ASP A 146 2.79 -8.58 10.81
C ASP A 146 3.61 -9.66 11.56
N GLY A 147 4.92 -9.46 11.74
CA GLY A 147 5.81 -10.37 12.46
C GLY A 147 6.24 -9.89 13.85
N GLY A 148 5.58 -8.89 14.44
CA GLY A 148 6.05 -8.15 15.63
C GLY A 148 6.47 -9.05 16.80
N ARG A 149 5.67 -10.07 17.10
CA ARG A 149 5.92 -11.04 18.18
C ARG A 149 7.02 -12.05 17.88
N ASN A 150 7.36 -12.25 16.61
CA ASN A 150 8.30 -13.27 16.12
C ASN A 150 9.74 -12.75 16.07
N TRP A 151 9.92 -11.42 16.04
CA TRP A 151 11.24 -10.81 15.99
C TRP A 151 11.97 -10.87 17.32
N GLU A 152 13.28 -11.12 17.25
CA GLU A 152 14.22 -10.78 18.30
C GLU A 152 14.39 -9.27 18.40
N THR A 153 14.85 -8.78 19.56
CA THR A 153 14.84 -7.34 19.87
C THR A 153 15.63 -6.50 18.87
N HIS A 154 16.74 -6.99 18.34
CA HIS A 154 17.57 -6.23 17.39
C HIS A 154 16.84 -5.98 16.06
N GLU A 155 16.25 -7.02 15.47
CA GLU A 155 15.46 -6.94 14.25
C GLU A 155 14.17 -6.16 14.46
N TRP A 156 13.52 -6.35 15.62
CA TRP A 156 12.32 -5.62 16.00
C TRP A 156 12.55 -4.11 16.05
N MET A 157 13.73 -3.66 16.49
CA MET A 157 14.08 -2.23 16.51
C MET A 157 14.08 -1.61 15.11
N ALA A 158 14.54 -2.35 14.09
CA ALA A 158 14.51 -1.86 12.71
C ALA A 158 13.06 -1.71 12.20
N GLU A 159 12.17 -2.65 12.54
CA GLU A 159 10.75 -2.55 12.21
C GLU A 159 10.08 -1.39 12.98
N TYR A 160 10.42 -1.17 14.26
CA TYR A 160 9.96 -0.02 15.03
C TYR A 160 10.35 1.32 14.40
N GLU A 161 11.62 1.48 14.00
CA GLU A 161 12.08 2.67 13.30
C GLU A 161 11.35 2.86 11.96
N ARG A 162 11.15 1.76 11.22
CA ARG A 162 10.41 1.76 9.97
C ARG A 162 8.96 2.18 10.18
N PHE A 163 8.26 1.64 11.17
CA PHE A 163 6.89 2.02 11.53
C PHE A 163 6.80 3.53 11.80
N ASN A 164 7.70 4.07 12.63
CA ASN A 164 7.73 5.50 12.94
C ASN A 164 8.09 6.37 11.72
N SER A 165 8.82 5.83 10.74
CA SER A 165 9.08 6.51 9.46
C SER A 165 7.86 6.55 8.54
N ILE A 166 6.99 5.54 8.62
CA ILE A 166 5.75 5.43 7.83
C ILE A 166 4.65 6.27 8.45
N PHE A 167 4.52 6.22 9.78
CA PHE A 167 3.51 6.92 10.57
C PHE A 167 4.13 7.94 11.54
N PRO A 168 4.87 8.96 11.05
CA PRO A 168 5.50 9.93 11.93
C PRO A 168 4.43 10.73 12.69
N LYS A 169 4.59 10.81 14.01
CA LYS A 169 3.77 11.66 14.89
C LYS A 169 3.82 13.12 14.42
N LYS A 170 2.69 13.82 14.47
CA LYS A 170 2.59 15.22 14.02
C LYS A 170 2.56 16.19 15.22
N PRO A 171 3.38 17.25 15.25
CA PRO A 171 3.34 18.24 16.32
C PRO A 171 1.94 18.84 16.48
N GLY A 172 1.46 18.97 17.72
CA GLY A 172 0.12 19.50 18.01
C GLY A 172 -1.03 18.50 17.83
N HIS A 173 -0.73 17.24 17.48
CA HIS A 173 -1.72 16.17 17.35
C HIS A 173 -1.38 15.04 18.32
N LEU A 174 -2.39 14.52 19.05
CA LEU A 174 -2.20 13.34 19.87
C LEU A 174 -2.19 12.08 18.99
N THR A 175 -1.18 11.24 19.11
CA THR A 175 -1.13 9.94 18.41
C THR A 175 -0.79 8.85 19.41
N VAL A 176 -1.76 7.95 19.63
CA VAL A 176 -1.68 6.84 20.58
C VAL A 176 -1.57 5.53 19.82
N THR A 177 -0.52 4.78 20.13
CA THR A 177 -0.14 3.53 19.45
C THR A 177 0.08 2.39 20.44
N SER A 178 -0.37 2.56 21.69
CA SER A 178 -0.06 1.64 22.79
C SER A 178 -0.98 0.44 22.88
N LEU A 179 -2.06 0.36 22.10
CA LEU A 179 -2.92 -0.82 22.07
C LEU A 179 -2.27 -1.88 21.15
N PRO A 180 -1.83 -3.04 21.67
CA PRO A 180 -1.23 -4.10 20.88
C PRO A 180 -2.30 -4.95 20.19
N GLY A 181 -1.90 -5.61 19.10
CA GLY A 181 -2.64 -6.73 18.53
C GLY A 181 -1.95 -8.08 18.70
N ASN A 182 -2.59 -9.17 18.24
CA ASN A 182 -2.05 -10.51 18.42
C ASN A 182 -0.78 -10.77 17.61
N HIS A 183 -0.57 -10.06 16.49
CA HIS A 183 0.69 -10.11 15.75
C HIS A 183 1.82 -9.36 16.47
N ASP A 184 1.49 -8.44 17.38
CA ASP A 184 2.48 -7.70 18.15
C ASP A 184 2.98 -8.49 19.38
N ILE A 185 2.08 -9.18 20.10
CA ILE A 185 2.39 -9.77 21.43
C ILE A 185 2.01 -11.25 21.61
N GLY A 186 1.30 -11.88 20.67
CA GLY A 186 0.69 -13.21 20.84
C GLY A 186 -0.76 -13.12 21.34
N PHE A 187 -1.35 -14.23 21.80
CA PHE A 187 -2.74 -14.22 22.27
C PHE A 187 -3.01 -15.13 23.47
N GLY A 188 -3.80 -14.64 24.44
CA GLY A 188 -4.26 -15.38 25.61
C GLY A 188 -3.15 -16.15 26.32
N ASN A 189 -3.37 -17.44 26.57
CA ASN A 189 -2.41 -18.36 27.21
C ASN A 189 -1.05 -18.49 26.48
N THR A 190 -0.94 -17.95 25.26
CA THR A 190 0.24 -18.08 24.39
C THR A 190 0.89 -16.73 24.08
N ILE A 191 0.65 -15.73 24.94
CA ILE A 191 1.35 -14.44 24.88
C ILE A 191 2.85 -14.65 25.05
N ILE A 192 3.63 -13.91 24.27
CA ILE A 192 5.08 -13.87 24.35
C ILE A 192 5.45 -12.72 25.28
N GLU A 193 5.78 -13.03 26.54
CA GLU A 193 6.07 -12.01 27.56
C GLU A 193 7.17 -11.03 27.17
N SER A 194 8.22 -11.49 26.48
CA SER A 194 9.29 -10.61 26.01
C SER A 194 8.78 -9.62 24.97
N SER A 195 7.90 -10.05 24.06
CA SER A 195 7.24 -9.21 23.06
C SER A 195 6.28 -8.22 23.72
N LEU A 196 5.49 -8.64 24.72
CA LEU A 196 4.63 -7.74 25.50
C LEU A 196 5.46 -6.66 26.23
N LYS A 197 6.50 -7.06 26.97
CA LYS A 197 7.38 -6.12 27.69
C LYS A 197 8.05 -5.14 26.74
N ARG A 198 8.54 -5.61 25.59
CA ARG A 198 9.15 -4.78 24.55
C ARG A 198 8.13 -3.83 23.94
N PHE A 199 6.96 -4.30 23.56
CA PHE A 199 5.90 -3.46 23.00
C PHE A 199 5.53 -2.32 23.97
N THR A 200 5.26 -2.65 25.24
CA THR A 200 4.93 -1.67 26.27
C THR A 200 6.03 -0.64 26.48
N ALA A 201 7.30 -1.05 26.48
CA ALA A 201 8.43 -0.13 26.68
C ALA A 201 8.56 0.94 25.59
N PHE A 202 8.16 0.63 24.34
CA PHE A 202 8.36 1.50 23.18
C PHE A 202 7.08 2.23 22.72
N PHE A 203 5.91 1.64 22.92
CA PHE A 203 4.63 2.22 22.51
C PHE A 203 3.81 2.78 23.68
N GLY A 204 4.14 2.40 24.92
CA GLY A 204 3.44 2.82 26.14
C GLY A 204 2.48 1.76 26.67
N ASP A 205 1.79 2.08 27.76
CA ASP A 205 0.91 1.13 28.45
C ASP A 205 -0.29 0.70 27.59
N PRO A 206 -0.49 -0.63 27.39
CA PRO A 206 -1.64 -1.17 26.67
C PRO A 206 -3.00 -0.88 27.30
N ASN A 207 -3.01 -0.69 28.62
CA ASN A 207 -4.20 -0.40 29.41
C ASN A 207 -4.14 1.05 29.86
N SER A 208 -4.81 1.96 29.15
CA SER A 208 -4.72 3.40 29.40
C SER A 208 -6.03 4.12 29.16
N GLN A 209 -6.17 5.32 29.73
CA GLN A 209 -7.31 6.20 29.49
C GLN A 209 -6.86 7.55 28.94
N TRP A 210 -7.67 8.11 28.03
CA TRP A 210 -7.41 9.41 27.40
C TRP A 210 -8.68 10.25 27.38
N THR A 211 -8.64 11.42 28.01
CA THR A 211 -9.76 12.36 27.96
C THR A 211 -9.55 13.35 26.81
N VAL A 212 -10.35 13.22 25.75
CA VAL A 212 -10.31 14.11 24.57
C VAL A 212 -11.72 14.50 24.15
N GLY A 213 -11.93 15.76 23.76
CA GLY A 213 -13.25 16.25 23.34
C GLY A 213 -14.38 16.01 24.35
N ASN A 214 -14.11 16.08 25.66
CA ASN A 214 -15.06 15.73 26.74
C ASN A 214 -15.63 14.30 26.62
N HIS A 215 -14.80 13.36 26.17
CA HIS A 215 -15.04 11.91 26.17
C HIS A 215 -13.84 11.21 26.80
N THR A 216 -14.08 10.04 27.41
CA THR A 216 -13.00 9.18 27.92
C THR A 216 -12.83 7.99 26.98
N PHE A 217 -11.70 7.95 26.27
CA PHE A 217 -11.26 6.77 25.54
C PHE A 217 -10.55 5.83 26.51
N VAL A 218 -10.91 4.55 26.46
CA VAL A 218 -10.32 3.49 27.28
C VAL A 218 -9.67 2.50 26.33
N LEU A 219 -8.35 2.38 26.36
CA LEU A 219 -7.61 1.34 25.65
C LEU A 219 -7.49 0.16 26.61
N LEU A 220 -7.90 -1.01 26.16
CA LEU A 220 -7.87 -2.22 26.98
C LEU A 220 -7.21 -3.35 26.20
N ASP A 221 -6.17 -3.93 26.82
CA ASP A 221 -5.51 -5.13 26.33
C ASP A 221 -6.35 -6.36 26.66
N THR A 222 -7.37 -6.58 25.83
CA THR A 222 -8.24 -7.74 25.93
C THR A 222 -7.53 -9.05 25.57
N ILE A 223 -6.37 -8.97 24.91
CA ILE A 223 -5.53 -10.12 24.55
C ILE A 223 -4.87 -10.68 25.81
N SER A 224 -4.20 -9.84 26.60
CA SER A 224 -3.65 -10.21 27.92
C SER A 224 -4.73 -10.59 28.91
N LEU A 225 -5.90 -9.92 28.85
CA LEU A 225 -7.04 -10.28 29.70
C LEU A 225 -7.55 -11.71 29.42
N SER A 226 -7.36 -12.21 28.19
CA SER A 226 -7.78 -13.55 27.76
C SER A 226 -6.81 -14.66 28.20
N ASP A 227 -5.71 -14.33 28.89
CA ASP A 227 -4.83 -15.34 29.48
C ASP A 227 -5.46 -15.95 30.75
N ARG A 228 -5.81 -17.24 30.65
CA ARG A 228 -6.42 -18.04 31.73
C ARG A 228 -5.38 -18.82 32.54
N GLN A 229 -4.11 -18.83 32.13
CA GLN A 229 -3.05 -19.62 32.77
C GLN A 229 -2.08 -18.73 33.56
N ASN A 230 -1.66 -17.59 33.00
CA ASN A 230 -0.71 -16.70 33.62
C ASN A 230 -1.40 -15.50 34.27
N VAL A 231 -1.65 -15.61 35.57
CA VAL A 231 -2.29 -14.54 36.36
C VAL A 231 -1.47 -13.24 36.34
N ASN A 232 -0.15 -13.30 36.22
CA ASN A 232 0.67 -12.08 36.16
C ASN A 232 0.42 -11.28 34.87
N ILE A 233 -0.07 -11.92 33.81
CA ILE A 233 -0.44 -11.26 32.55
C ILE A 233 -1.89 -10.75 32.64
N SER A 234 -2.83 -11.60 33.01
CA SER A 234 -4.25 -11.25 32.99
C SER A 234 -4.73 -10.38 34.15
N SER A 235 -3.98 -10.31 35.26
CA SER A 235 -4.28 -9.39 36.37
C SER A 235 -4.04 -7.93 36.01
N VAL A 236 -3.07 -7.61 35.15
CA VAL A 236 -2.73 -6.22 34.78
C VAL A 236 -3.91 -5.49 34.12
N PRO A 237 -4.52 -5.98 33.01
CA PRO A 237 -5.70 -5.34 32.44
C PRO A 237 -6.91 -5.39 33.38
N ARG A 238 -7.03 -6.44 34.20
CA ARG A 238 -8.16 -6.60 35.15
C ARG A 238 -8.09 -5.57 36.28
N GLU A 239 -6.91 -5.32 36.84
CA GLU A 239 -6.67 -4.29 37.85
C GLU A 239 -6.93 -2.89 37.28
N PHE A 240 -6.48 -2.62 36.05
CA PHE A 240 -6.81 -1.38 35.35
C PHE A 240 -8.32 -1.15 35.24
N MET A 241 -9.10 -2.16 34.82
CA MET A 241 -10.55 -2.05 34.74
C MET A 241 -11.19 -1.76 36.10
N GLN A 242 -10.72 -2.42 37.17
CA GLN A 242 -11.22 -2.22 38.53
C GLN A 242 -10.93 -0.80 39.03
N ASN A 243 -9.69 -0.32 38.85
CA ASN A 243 -9.29 1.04 39.21
C ASN A 243 -10.05 2.09 38.39
N PHE A 244 -10.26 1.83 37.10
CA PHE A 244 -11.06 2.69 36.23
C PHE A 244 -12.51 2.79 36.73
N ALA A 245 -13.15 1.67 37.05
CA ALA A 245 -14.51 1.65 37.58
C ALA A 245 -14.62 2.38 38.92
N ALA A 246 -13.63 2.22 39.80
CA ALA A 246 -13.57 2.91 41.10
C ALA A 246 -13.44 4.45 40.93
N SER A 247 -12.76 4.92 39.89
CA SER A 247 -12.55 6.35 39.63
C SER A 247 -13.81 7.14 39.25
N SER A 248 -14.94 6.47 38.99
CA SER A 248 -16.22 7.08 38.58
C SER A 248 -16.09 8.14 37.46
N PRO A 249 -15.71 7.72 36.22
CA PRO A 249 -15.40 8.65 35.14
C PRO A 249 -16.56 9.58 34.78
N LYS A 250 -16.26 10.88 34.67
CA LYS A 250 -17.24 11.95 34.43
C LYS A 250 -17.84 11.96 33.02
N TYR A 251 -17.08 11.49 32.01
CA TYR A 251 -17.42 11.66 30.60
C TYR A 251 -17.94 10.36 29.96
N PRO A 252 -18.71 10.45 28.85
CA PRO A 252 -19.07 9.28 28.07
C PRO A 252 -17.84 8.48 27.64
N ARG A 253 -17.95 7.15 27.74
CA ARG A 253 -16.84 6.21 27.57
C ARG A 253 -16.86 5.59 26.18
N ILE A 254 -15.70 5.58 25.52
CA ILE A 254 -15.46 4.90 24.25
C ILE A 254 -14.35 3.87 24.50
N LEU A 255 -14.66 2.60 24.32
CA LEU A 255 -13.71 1.50 24.51
C LEU A 255 -12.99 1.19 23.19
N LEU A 256 -11.67 1.04 23.25
CA LEU A 256 -10.83 0.61 22.15
C LEU A 256 -10.20 -0.73 22.52
N THR A 257 -10.39 -1.74 21.68
CA THR A 257 -9.75 -3.06 21.80
C THR A 257 -9.11 -3.41 20.46
N HIS A 258 -8.18 -4.36 20.45
CA HIS A 258 -7.75 -4.97 19.19
C HIS A 258 -8.72 -6.08 18.81
N VAL A 259 -8.75 -7.16 19.60
CA VAL A 259 -9.68 -8.27 19.34
C VAL A 259 -11.12 -7.86 19.67
N PRO A 260 -12.08 -8.14 18.78
CA PRO A 260 -13.50 -7.83 18.99
C PRO A 260 -14.12 -8.53 20.21
N LEU A 261 -15.20 -7.95 20.74
CA LEU A 261 -15.99 -8.63 21.77
C LEU A 261 -16.83 -9.77 21.17
N TYR A 262 -17.16 -10.74 22.00
CA TYR A 262 -17.98 -11.90 21.63
C TYR A 262 -19.29 -11.47 20.96
N ARG A 263 -19.64 -12.16 19.87
CA ARG A 263 -20.86 -11.95 19.09
C ARG A 263 -21.41 -13.27 18.57
N ASP A 264 -22.73 -13.39 18.49
CA ASP A 264 -23.40 -14.53 17.86
C ASP A 264 -23.60 -14.24 16.36
N PRO A 265 -22.89 -14.93 15.44
CA PRO A 265 -22.99 -14.68 14.01
C PRO A 265 -24.38 -14.99 13.42
N ASN A 266 -25.21 -15.77 14.12
CA ASN A 266 -26.58 -16.07 13.68
C ASN A 266 -27.56 -14.94 13.99
N GLN A 267 -27.28 -14.14 15.02
CA GLN A 267 -28.17 -13.06 15.48
C GLN A 267 -27.64 -11.68 15.12
N GLN A 268 -26.32 -11.49 15.14
CA GLN A 268 -25.65 -10.21 15.02
C GLN A 268 -24.92 -10.12 13.68
N GLN A 269 -25.63 -9.66 12.65
CA GLN A 269 -25.05 -9.43 11.33
C GLN A 269 -24.30 -8.09 11.27
N CYS A 270 -23.16 -8.08 10.58
CA CYS A 270 -22.23 -6.95 10.49
C CYS A 270 -22.71 -5.73 9.66
N GLY A 271 -23.87 -5.84 9.01
CA GLY A 271 -24.44 -4.80 8.14
C GLY A 271 -23.80 -4.71 6.74
N ASP A 272 -24.37 -3.84 5.91
CA ASP A 272 -24.09 -3.77 4.45
C ASP A 272 -22.69 -3.28 4.07
N ARG A 273 -21.96 -2.69 5.04
CA ARG A 273 -20.63 -2.14 4.82
C ARG A 273 -19.51 -3.20 4.89
N ARG A 274 -19.80 -4.42 5.38
CA ARG A 274 -18.90 -5.57 5.30
C ARG A 274 -18.70 -5.98 3.84
N GLU A 275 -17.46 -6.20 3.42
CA GLU A 275 -17.14 -6.73 2.08
C GLU A 275 -17.48 -8.21 1.98
N SER A 276 -17.11 -9.00 2.99
CA SER A 276 -17.47 -10.41 3.06
C SER A 276 -18.99 -10.61 3.12
N LYS A 277 -19.47 -11.65 2.41
CA LYS A 277 -20.87 -12.09 2.44
C LYS A 277 -21.09 -13.30 3.34
N GLU A 278 -20.01 -13.89 3.82
CA GLU A 278 -20.08 -14.97 4.79
C GLU A 278 -20.40 -14.42 6.19
N PRO A 279 -21.07 -15.22 7.03
CA PRO A 279 -21.25 -14.90 8.45
C PRO A 279 -19.92 -14.58 9.13
N PHE A 280 -19.97 -13.80 10.21
CA PHE A 280 -18.76 -13.49 10.99
C PHE A 280 -18.11 -14.80 11.49
N PRO A 281 -16.81 -15.02 11.22
CA PRO A 281 -16.16 -16.27 11.60
C PRO A 281 -15.93 -16.32 13.11
N LEU A 282 -16.29 -17.43 13.76
CA LEU A 282 -15.86 -17.74 15.12
C LEU A 282 -14.77 -18.81 15.06
N MET A 283 -13.51 -18.37 15.14
CA MET A 283 -12.34 -19.23 15.00
C MET A 283 -11.35 -19.03 16.14
N VAL A 284 -10.73 -20.15 16.54
CA VAL A 284 -9.64 -20.22 17.53
C VAL A 284 -8.48 -20.93 16.84
N GLY A 285 -7.27 -20.38 16.98
CA GLY A 285 -6.03 -20.94 16.44
C GLY A 285 -4.85 -20.71 17.38
N LEU A 286 -3.66 -21.11 16.93
CA LEU A 286 -2.44 -20.82 17.68
C LEU A 286 -2.17 -19.32 17.69
N GLN A 287 -2.17 -18.71 18.88
CA GLN A 287 -1.97 -17.28 19.08
C GLN A 287 -2.92 -16.38 18.25
N TYR A 288 -4.15 -16.83 18.02
CA TYR A 288 -5.19 -16.07 17.32
C TYR A 288 -6.59 -16.52 17.75
N GLN A 289 -7.50 -15.57 17.93
CA GLN A 289 -8.92 -15.83 18.16
C GLN A 289 -9.75 -14.64 17.65
N THR A 290 -10.77 -14.91 16.85
CA THR A 290 -11.61 -13.88 16.17
C THR A 290 -12.38 -12.94 17.11
N VAL A 291 -12.66 -13.38 18.33
CA VAL A 291 -13.37 -12.62 19.38
C VAL A 291 -12.88 -13.08 20.74
N ILE A 292 -12.89 -12.22 21.75
CA ILE A 292 -12.64 -12.69 23.13
C ILE A 292 -13.83 -13.50 23.67
N ASP A 293 -13.61 -14.23 24.76
CA ASP A 293 -14.64 -15.07 25.36
C ASP A 293 -15.86 -14.26 25.82
N SER A 294 -17.02 -14.93 25.84
CA SER A 294 -18.30 -14.30 26.19
C SER A 294 -18.35 -13.78 27.63
N ASP A 295 -17.78 -14.52 28.59
CA ASP A 295 -17.69 -14.10 29.99
C ASP A 295 -16.81 -12.85 30.14
N LEU A 296 -15.65 -12.81 29.47
CA LEU A 296 -14.78 -11.63 29.46
C LEU A 296 -15.45 -10.44 28.78
N SER A 297 -16.17 -10.66 27.68
CA SER A 297 -16.94 -9.60 27.01
C SER A 297 -17.96 -8.98 27.95
N GLN A 298 -18.70 -9.80 28.71
CA GLN A 298 -19.67 -9.31 29.70
C GLN A 298 -18.99 -8.61 30.88
N GLU A 299 -17.85 -9.11 31.35
CA GLU A 299 -17.05 -8.46 32.39
C GLU A 299 -16.58 -7.07 31.95
N VAL A 300 -16.01 -6.95 30.75
CA VAL A 300 -15.52 -5.69 30.17
C VAL A 300 -16.68 -4.71 30.02
N LEU A 301 -17.79 -5.14 29.43
CA LEU A 301 -18.97 -4.28 29.21
C LEU A 301 -19.59 -3.81 30.53
N SER A 302 -19.77 -4.69 31.51
CA SER A 302 -20.37 -4.33 32.80
C SER A 302 -19.47 -3.45 33.68
N THR A 303 -18.15 -3.59 33.55
CA THR A 303 -17.16 -2.80 34.30
C THR A 303 -16.93 -1.44 33.65
N ILE A 304 -16.61 -1.40 32.36
CA ILE A 304 -16.30 -0.16 31.64
C ILE A 304 -17.58 0.60 31.27
N GLN A 305 -18.67 -0.10 30.96
CA GLN A 305 -19.96 0.47 30.51
C GLN A 305 -19.82 1.53 29.40
N PRO A 306 -19.18 1.19 28.27
CA PRO A 306 -18.97 2.10 27.16
C PRO A 306 -20.29 2.41 26.44
N LYS A 307 -20.37 3.60 25.81
CA LYS A 307 -21.42 3.88 24.81
C LYS A 307 -21.07 3.26 23.45
N MET A 308 -19.77 3.20 23.14
CA MET A 308 -19.24 2.75 21.87
C MET A 308 -17.96 1.94 22.07
N VAL A 309 -17.80 0.86 21.32
CA VAL A 309 -16.61 0.02 21.26
C VAL A 309 -16.06 0.09 19.83
N PHE A 310 -14.75 0.25 19.68
CA PHE A 310 -14.06 0.08 18.41
C PHE A 310 -13.01 -1.01 18.53
N SER A 311 -13.08 -2.01 17.63
CA SER A 311 -12.15 -3.14 17.55
C SER A 311 -11.42 -3.19 16.20
N GLY A 312 -10.35 -3.96 16.08
CA GLY A 312 -9.63 -4.30 14.85
C GLY A 312 -9.73 -5.80 14.53
N ASP A 313 -8.60 -6.43 14.17
CA ASP A 313 -8.37 -7.89 13.98
C ASP A 313 -9.12 -8.57 12.83
N ASP A 314 -10.44 -8.39 12.67
CA ASP A 314 -11.20 -9.03 11.59
C ASP A 314 -10.94 -8.40 10.20
N HIS A 315 -10.22 -7.27 10.16
CA HIS A 315 -9.84 -6.47 8.99
C HIS A 315 -11.01 -5.90 8.16
N ASP A 316 -12.23 -6.39 8.32
CA ASP A 316 -13.43 -5.94 7.61
C ASP A 316 -14.40 -5.21 8.55
N PHE A 317 -15.27 -4.39 7.96
CA PHE A 317 -16.22 -3.61 8.75
C PHE A 317 -17.30 -4.53 9.34
N CYS A 318 -17.58 -4.36 10.63
CA CYS A 318 -18.72 -5.00 11.29
C CYS A 318 -19.34 -4.07 12.32
N HIS A 319 -20.64 -3.80 12.24
CA HIS A 319 -21.35 -2.97 13.22
C HIS A 319 -22.45 -3.78 13.89
N ILE A 320 -22.35 -3.94 15.21
CA ILE A 320 -23.29 -4.72 16.03
C ILE A 320 -23.64 -3.98 17.33
N LYS A 321 -24.61 -4.52 18.06
CA LYS A 321 -25.01 -4.04 19.39
C LYS A 321 -24.85 -5.16 20.41
N HIS A 322 -24.28 -4.82 21.57
CA HIS A 322 -24.11 -5.69 22.72
C HIS A 322 -25.10 -5.34 23.81
N SER A 323 -25.82 -6.36 24.29
CA SER A 323 -26.66 -6.25 25.48
C SER A 323 -25.91 -6.79 26.69
N TYR A 324 -25.91 -6.03 27.78
CA TYR A 324 -25.26 -6.39 29.05
C TYR A 324 -26.04 -5.82 30.23
N THR A 325 -25.77 -6.30 31.44
CA THR A 325 -26.50 -5.89 32.64
C THR A 325 -25.56 -5.24 33.65
N VAL A 326 -25.99 -4.14 34.26
CA VAL A 326 -25.30 -3.47 35.37
C VAL A 326 -26.31 -3.27 36.49
N ASN A 327 -26.08 -3.86 37.67
CA ASN A 327 -27.00 -3.79 38.81
C ASN A 327 -28.45 -4.09 38.42
N HIS A 328 -28.68 -5.22 37.72
CA HIS A 328 -29.98 -5.65 37.18
C HIS A 328 -30.63 -4.69 36.16
N THR A 329 -29.92 -3.65 35.72
CA THR A 329 -30.40 -2.73 34.69
C THR A 329 -29.81 -3.13 33.34
N PRO A 330 -30.63 -3.44 32.33
CA PRO A 330 -30.13 -3.73 30.99
C PRO A 330 -29.54 -2.47 30.36
N LYS A 331 -28.39 -2.64 29.71
CA LYS A 331 -27.66 -1.61 28.96
C LYS A 331 -27.27 -2.15 27.59
N VAL A 332 -27.02 -1.21 26.68
CA VAL A 332 -26.57 -1.51 25.32
C VAL A 332 -25.33 -0.70 25.00
N ALA A 333 -24.36 -1.35 24.38
CA ALA A 333 -23.19 -0.71 23.77
C ALA A 333 -23.16 -1.07 22.29
N GLU A 334 -22.78 -0.13 21.44
CA GLU A 334 -22.52 -0.42 20.02
C GLU A 334 -21.04 -0.79 19.83
N GLU A 335 -20.74 -1.73 18.95
CA GLU A 335 -19.37 -2.05 18.54
C GLU A 335 -19.23 -1.89 17.02
N ILE A 336 -18.18 -1.18 16.61
CA ILE A 336 -17.69 -1.19 15.22
C ILE A 336 -16.32 -1.86 15.21
N THR A 337 -16.23 -2.99 14.51
CA THR A 337 -14.94 -3.53 14.06
C THR A 337 -14.48 -2.69 12.87
N VAL A 338 -13.38 -1.98 13.09
CA VAL A 338 -12.78 -1.01 12.18
C VAL A 338 -12.06 -1.76 11.09
N LYS A 339 -12.34 -1.37 9.86
CA LYS A 339 -11.70 -1.94 8.68
C LYS A 339 -10.20 -1.65 8.67
N SER A 340 -9.40 -2.63 8.26
CA SER A 340 -7.95 -2.46 8.15
C SER A 340 -7.61 -1.31 7.20
N CYS A 341 -6.59 -0.54 7.58
CA CYS A 341 -6.03 0.51 6.74
C CYS A 341 -4.97 -0.01 5.76
N ALA A 342 -4.60 -1.28 5.86
CA ALA A 342 -3.60 -1.93 5.03
C ALA A 342 -4.20 -2.54 3.76
N MET A 343 -3.38 -2.65 2.71
CA MET A 343 -3.82 -3.20 1.43
C MET A 343 -3.55 -4.70 1.26
N ASN A 344 -2.88 -5.33 2.21
CA ASN A 344 -2.47 -6.75 2.20
C ASN A 344 -3.32 -7.64 3.13
N MET A 345 -4.48 -7.15 3.59
CA MET A 345 -5.30 -7.81 4.62
C MET A 345 -6.58 -8.47 4.11
N GLY A 346 -6.55 -8.99 2.88
CA GLY A 346 -7.67 -9.77 2.31
C GLY A 346 -8.91 -8.95 1.94
N ILE A 347 -8.90 -7.64 2.17
CA ILE A 347 -9.99 -6.70 1.83
C ILE A 347 -9.66 -5.87 0.58
N SER A 348 -10.69 -5.50 -0.19
CA SER A 348 -10.52 -4.74 -1.44
C SER A 348 -10.58 -3.23 -1.26
N LYS A 349 -11.16 -2.74 -0.15
CA LYS A 349 -11.38 -1.31 0.13
C LYS A 349 -10.87 -0.90 1.51
N PRO A 350 -9.56 -0.78 1.73
CA PRO A 350 -9.00 -0.31 3.01
C PRO A 350 -9.63 1.01 3.45
N ALA A 351 -9.75 1.22 4.76
CA ALA A 351 -10.40 2.40 5.31
C ALA A 351 -9.82 2.79 6.67
N ILE A 352 -10.26 3.95 7.15
CA ILE A 352 -10.06 4.43 8.52
C ILE A 352 -11.42 4.82 9.10
N GLN A 353 -11.58 4.75 10.41
CA GLN A 353 -12.80 5.22 11.08
C GLN A 353 -12.60 6.66 11.56
N LEU A 354 -13.51 7.56 11.24
CA LEU A 354 -13.50 8.94 11.68
C LEU A 354 -14.57 9.17 12.74
N ILE A 355 -14.21 9.83 13.84
CA ILE A 355 -15.13 10.18 14.92
C ILE A 355 -15.08 11.68 15.15
N SER A 356 -16.25 12.30 15.19
CA SER A 356 -16.44 13.69 15.57
C SER A 356 -17.06 13.75 16.96
N LEU A 357 -16.40 14.44 17.88
CA LEU A 357 -16.81 14.55 19.29
C LEU A 357 -17.29 15.97 19.58
N TYR A 358 -18.50 16.08 20.12
CA TYR A 358 -19.08 17.36 20.53
C TYR A 358 -19.90 17.17 21.81
N ASN A 359 -19.32 17.58 22.94
CA ASN A 359 -19.95 17.45 24.25
C ASN A 359 -19.69 18.70 25.14
N PRO A 360 -20.24 19.87 24.77
CA PRO A 360 -20.02 21.10 25.54
C PRO A 360 -20.73 21.10 26.90
N GLU A 361 -21.95 20.57 26.98
CA GLU A 361 -22.82 20.65 28.16
C GLU A 361 -22.61 19.49 29.14
N ASN A 362 -22.09 18.36 28.68
CA ASN A 362 -21.93 17.13 29.46
C ASN A 362 -23.18 16.75 30.28
N ASP A 363 -24.35 16.95 29.69
CA ASP A 363 -25.66 16.77 30.33
C ASP A 363 -26.23 15.35 30.13
N GLY A 364 -25.63 14.58 29.23
CA GLY A 364 -26.02 13.21 28.90
C GLY A 364 -27.29 13.07 28.06
N LYS A 365 -27.93 14.16 27.61
CA LYS A 365 -29.24 14.12 26.93
C LYS A 365 -29.12 14.07 25.40
N SER A 366 -28.10 14.71 24.84
CA SER A 366 -27.86 14.76 23.39
C SER A 366 -26.81 13.74 22.93
N PRO A 367 -26.84 13.30 21.66
CA PRO A 367 -25.73 12.56 21.07
C PRO A 367 -24.44 13.37 21.14
N THR A 368 -23.40 12.81 21.75
CA THR A 368 -22.13 13.52 21.98
C THR A 368 -21.03 13.18 20.99
N PHE A 369 -21.25 12.18 20.13
CA PHE A 369 -20.33 11.80 19.07
C PHE A 369 -21.08 11.37 17.81
N LYS A 370 -20.41 11.49 16.66
CA LYS A 370 -20.82 10.95 15.37
C LYS A 370 -19.63 10.22 14.77
N THR A 371 -19.87 9.17 14.00
CA THR A 371 -18.79 8.37 13.40
C THR A 371 -19.09 8.00 11.96
N THR A 372 -18.07 7.98 11.11
CA THR A 372 -18.19 7.57 9.70
C THR A 372 -16.94 6.87 9.21
N ILE A 373 -17.10 5.96 8.26
CA ILE A 373 -15.99 5.28 7.62
C ILE A 373 -15.42 6.16 6.50
N CYS A 374 -14.09 6.31 6.46
CA CYS A 374 -13.39 6.97 5.37
C CYS A 374 -12.58 5.96 4.56
N TYR A 375 -13.06 5.64 3.36
CA TYR A 375 -12.36 4.74 2.46
C TYR A 375 -11.07 5.36 1.90
N LEU A 376 -10.00 4.59 1.99
CA LEU A 376 -8.73 4.90 1.36
C LEU A 376 -8.82 4.62 -0.16
N PRO A 377 -7.90 5.19 -0.96
CA PRO A 377 -7.81 4.87 -2.38
C PRO A 377 -7.69 3.36 -2.62
N ASN A 378 -8.38 2.86 -3.64
CA ASN A 378 -8.25 1.48 -4.08
C ASN A 378 -6.77 1.17 -4.36
N PRO A 379 -6.16 0.21 -3.63
CA PRO A 379 -4.74 -0.04 -3.72
C PRO A 379 -4.31 -0.77 -5.00
N PHE A 380 -5.19 -1.59 -5.57
CA PHE A 380 -4.87 -2.46 -6.71
C PHE A 380 -5.02 -1.77 -8.07
N LYS A 381 -5.95 -0.82 -8.18
CA LYS A 381 -6.19 -0.06 -9.41
C LYS A 381 -4.93 0.62 -9.99
N PRO A 382 -4.12 1.37 -9.21
CA PRO A 382 -2.89 1.95 -9.73
C PRO A 382 -1.90 0.88 -10.20
N LEU A 383 -1.72 -0.22 -9.46
CA LEU A 383 -0.81 -1.30 -9.82
C LEU A 383 -1.19 -1.94 -11.17
N ILE A 384 -2.48 -2.19 -11.38
CA ILE A 384 -3.00 -2.70 -12.67
C ILE A 384 -2.74 -1.68 -13.79
N CYS A 385 -3.03 -0.40 -13.57
CA CYS A 385 -2.79 0.64 -14.58
C CYS A 385 -1.30 0.82 -14.91
N TYR A 386 -0.41 0.69 -13.93
CA TYR A 386 1.04 0.71 -14.15
C TYR A 386 1.48 -0.52 -14.97
N GLY A 387 0.99 -1.72 -14.62
CA GLY A 387 1.25 -2.95 -15.39
C GLY A 387 0.82 -2.83 -16.85
N ILE A 388 -0.41 -2.36 -17.10
CA ILE A 388 -0.94 -2.14 -18.46
C ILE A 388 -0.09 -1.09 -19.20
N SER A 389 0.25 0.03 -18.55
CA SER A 389 1.04 1.10 -19.18
C SER A 389 2.46 0.64 -19.52
N LEU A 390 3.04 -0.26 -18.72
CA LEU A 390 4.33 -0.88 -18.99
C LEU A 390 4.26 -1.82 -20.18
N ALA A 391 3.22 -2.66 -20.26
CA ALA A 391 2.99 -3.54 -21.40
C ALA A 391 2.81 -2.73 -22.70
N LEU A 392 2.03 -1.64 -22.67
CA LEU A 392 1.84 -0.75 -23.83
C LEU A 392 3.14 -0.03 -24.22
N SER A 393 3.92 0.44 -23.25
CA SER A 393 5.22 1.07 -23.51
C SER A 393 6.21 0.08 -24.13
N ALA A 394 6.24 -1.15 -23.62
CA ALA A 394 7.08 -2.22 -24.16
C ALA A 394 6.65 -2.61 -25.58
N ALA A 395 5.34 -2.76 -25.83
CA ALA A 395 4.81 -3.04 -27.16
C ALA A 395 5.13 -1.91 -28.16
N PHE A 396 5.06 -0.65 -27.73
CA PHE A 396 5.43 0.50 -28.56
C PHE A 396 6.92 0.49 -28.91
N ILE A 397 7.81 0.28 -27.93
CA ILE A 397 9.26 0.20 -28.16
C ILE A 397 9.60 -1.03 -29.02
N PHE A 398 8.90 -2.15 -28.82
CA PHE A 398 9.04 -3.34 -29.64
C PHE A 398 8.64 -3.08 -31.09
N TRP A 399 7.48 -2.46 -31.35
CA TRP A 399 7.05 -2.11 -32.69
C TRP A 399 8.05 -1.16 -33.37
N MET A 400 8.51 -0.15 -32.64
CA MET A 400 9.51 0.82 -33.10
C MET A 400 10.84 0.16 -33.49
N THR A 401 11.35 -0.79 -32.71
CA THR A 401 12.71 -1.34 -32.88
C THR A 401 12.76 -2.62 -33.73
N ILE A 402 11.67 -3.38 -33.76
CA ILE A 402 11.57 -4.65 -34.48
C ILE A 402 10.90 -4.50 -35.85
N PHE A 403 9.96 -3.57 -35.99
CA PHE A 403 9.27 -3.29 -37.25
C PHE A 403 9.38 -1.80 -37.65
N PRO A 404 10.61 -1.26 -37.80
CA PRO A 404 10.82 0.16 -37.99
C PRO A 404 10.25 0.71 -39.31
N MET A 405 10.15 -0.11 -40.36
CA MET A 405 9.52 0.31 -41.62
C MET A 405 8.03 0.60 -41.41
N SER A 406 7.31 -0.32 -40.79
CA SER A 406 5.90 -0.15 -40.42
C SER A 406 5.71 1.04 -39.47
N PHE A 407 6.58 1.17 -38.47
CA PHE A 407 6.54 2.29 -37.53
C PHE A 407 6.75 3.64 -38.23
N ASN A 408 7.79 3.75 -39.07
CA ASN A 408 8.09 4.96 -39.82
C ASN A 408 6.96 5.29 -40.79
N ASP A 409 6.40 4.31 -41.49
CA ASP A 409 5.28 4.54 -42.42
C ASP A 409 4.03 5.05 -41.70
N VAL A 410 3.72 4.55 -40.50
CA VAL A 410 2.53 5.00 -39.76
C VAL A 410 2.78 6.33 -39.05
N ILE A 411 3.89 6.47 -38.34
CA ILE A 411 4.14 7.64 -37.49
C ILE A 411 4.68 8.82 -38.30
N VAL A 412 5.62 8.60 -39.23
CA VAL A 412 6.25 9.70 -39.98
C VAL A 412 5.32 10.24 -41.06
N ARG A 413 4.45 9.42 -41.68
CA ARG A 413 3.46 9.91 -42.65
C ARG A 413 2.29 10.65 -42.00
N ARG A 414 1.98 10.39 -40.72
CA ARG A 414 0.87 11.03 -39.99
C ARG A 414 1.25 12.31 -39.26
N ILE A 415 2.53 12.72 -39.24
CA ILE A 415 2.90 14.03 -38.72
C ILE A 415 2.36 15.07 -39.71
N PRO A 416 1.41 15.95 -39.30
CA PRO A 416 0.85 16.94 -40.19
C PRO A 416 1.96 17.93 -40.58
N VAL A 417 2.48 17.77 -41.79
CA VAL A 417 3.02 18.90 -42.51
C VAL A 417 1.82 19.81 -42.71
N LYS A 418 1.79 20.99 -42.08
CA LYS A 418 0.80 22.02 -42.40
C LYS A 418 0.91 22.23 -43.91
N ASP A 419 -0.08 21.77 -44.67
CA ASP A 419 -0.19 22.05 -46.08
C ASP A 419 -0.27 23.57 -46.23
N LEU A 420 0.81 24.16 -46.74
CA LEU A 420 0.73 25.47 -47.36
C LEU A 420 -0.02 25.25 -48.66
N ASP A 421 -1.28 25.67 -48.65
CA ASP A 421 -2.18 25.93 -49.77
C ASP A 421 -1.59 25.58 -51.15
N THR A 422 -1.85 24.36 -51.63
CA THR A 422 -1.48 23.90 -52.97
C THR A 422 -2.38 24.46 -54.08
N SER A 423 -3.21 25.47 -53.77
CA SER A 423 -4.13 26.13 -54.70
C SER A 423 -3.47 27.16 -55.62
N SER A 424 -2.15 27.39 -55.55
CA SER A 424 -1.41 28.27 -56.46
C SER A 424 -0.33 27.52 -57.25
N LEU A 425 -0.75 26.51 -58.02
CA LEU A 425 0.07 25.90 -59.06
C LEU A 425 0.07 26.78 -60.33
N LEU A 426 0.90 27.82 -60.31
CA LEU A 426 1.49 28.39 -61.54
C LEU A 426 3.00 28.53 -61.33
N PRO A 427 3.84 28.18 -62.31
CA PRO A 427 5.29 28.21 -62.13
C PRO A 427 5.76 29.66 -62.30
N ILE A 428 5.86 30.40 -61.20
CA ILE A 428 6.66 31.63 -61.16
C ILE A 428 7.88 31.37 -60.28
N ALA A 429 9.03 31.56 -60.91
CA ALA A 429 10.35 31.41 -60.32
C ALA A 429 10.56 32.39 -59.16
N THR A 430 10.24 32.00 -57.92
CA THR A 430 10.79 32.62 -56.72
C THR A 430 11.69 31.63 -55.99
N LYS A 431 12.96 31.62 -56.39
CA LYS A 431 14.06 30.83 -55.84
C LYS A 431 14.51 31.48 -54.52
N GLY A 432 13.92 31.10 -53.39
CA GLY A 432 14.47 31.53 -52.08
C GLY A 432 13.61 31.22 -50.85
N ARG A 433 12.30 31.51 -50.87
CA ARG A 433 11.46 31.37 -49.65
C ARG A 433 10.82 29.98 -49.46
N ASN A 434 10.50 29.27 -50.55
CA ASN A 434 9.82 27.96 -50.46
C ASN A 434 10.78 26.80 -50.15
N PHE A 435 12.05 26.90 -50.55
CA PHE A 435 13.05 25.85 -50.30
C PHE A 435 13.37 25.71 -48.81
N LEU A 436 13.54 26.83 -48.10
CA LEU A 436 13.80 26.85 -46.66
C LEU A 436 12.66 26.21 -45.86
N ASN A 437 11.42 26.38 -46.31
CA ASN A 437 10.25 25.82 -45.62
C ASN A 437 10.14 24.30 -45.85
N LEU A 438 10.35 23.83 -47.08
CA LEU A 438 10.36 22.40 -47.42
C LEU A 438 11.52 21.65 -46.76
N GLU A 439 12.71 22.28 -46.70
CA GLU A 439 13.88 21.75 -46.01
C GLU A 439 13.64 21.70 -44.50
N SER A 440 13.03 22.74 -43.90
CA SER A 440 12.65 22.72 -42.49
C SER A 440 11.65 21.61 -42.14
N LEU A 441 10.70 21.32 -43.04
CA LEU A 441 9.71 20.25 -42.89
C LEU A 441 10.35 18.86 -43.06
N ARG A 442 11.25 18.71 -44.04
CA ARG A 442 12.04 17.49 -44.25
C ARG A 442 12.97 17.21 -43.07
N ILE A 443 13.59 18.24 -42.51
CA ILE A 443 14.40 18.16 -41.28
C ILE A 443 13.51 17.77 -40.09
N LYS A 444 12.32 18.37 -39.93
CA LYS A 444 11.37 17.98 -38.88
C LYS A 444 10.95 16.51 -39.00
N ALA A 445 10.56 16.04 -40.18
CA ALA A 445 10.18 14.64 -40.41
C ALA A 445 11.35 13.65 -40.23
N SER A 446 12.57 14.05 -40.63
CA SER A 446 13.79 13.22 -40.46
C SER A 446 14.12 12.96 -38.99
N ARG A 447 13.80 13.89 -38.09
CA ARG A 447 14.06 13.78 -36.64
C ARG A 447 13.18 12.76 -35.92
N TRP A 448 12.11 12.30 -36.55
CA TRP A 448 11.20 11.25 -36.05
C TRP A 448 11.43 9.90 -36.73
N LYS A 449 12.33 9.81 -37.70
CA LYS A 449 12.66 8.53 -38.32
C LYS A 449 13.54 7.71 -37.38
N VAL A 450 13.17 6.44 -37.27
CA VAL A 450 13.90 5.39 -36.55
C VAL A 450 14.76 4.61 -37.55
N SER A 451 15.84 3.96 -37.08
CA SER A 451 16.72 3.13 -37.93
C SER A 451 15.90 2.16 -38.80
N GLN A 452 16.27 1.99 -40.06
CA GLN A 452 15.52 1.14 -41.00
C GLN A 452 15.70 -0.37 -40.75
N GLU A 453 16.70 -0.75 -39.94
CA GLU A 453 16.99 -2.15 -39.65
C GLU A 453 16.39 -2.60 -38.32
N ARG A 454 15.85 -3.82 -38.31
CA ARG A 454 15.41 -4.51 -37.09
C ARG A 454 16.60 -4.66 -36.13
N SER A 455 16.42 -4.28 -34.87
CA SER A 455 17.47 -4.40 -33.87
C SER A 455 16.93 -4.80 -32.48
N VAL A 456 17.14 -6.07 -32.11
CA VAL A 456 16.88 -6.58 -30.76
C VAL A 456 17.78 -5.89 -29.71
N PRO A 457 19.08 -5.62 -29.97
CA PRO A 457 19.90 -4.84 -29.05
C PRO A 457 19.34 -3.45 -28.76
N ASN A 458 18.77 -2.77 -29.78
CA ASN A 458 18.11 -1.48 -29.58
C ASN A 458 16.84 -1.60 -28.73
N PHE A 459 16.06 -2.67 -28.88
CA PHE A 459 14.92 -2.94 -28.00
C PHE A 459 15.36 -3.03 -26.54
N VAL A 460 16.34 -3.90 -26.25
CA VAL A 460 16.86 -4.12 -24.89
C VAL A 460 17.43 -2.83 -24.30
N LEU A 461 18.21 -2.08 -25.08
CA LEU A 461 18.79 -0.80 -24.64
C LEU A 461 17.72 0.22 -24.28
N ASN A 462 16.74 0.46 -25.15
CA ASN A 462 15.70 1.46 -24.91
C ASN A 462 14.74 1.02 -23.78
N MET A 463 14.44 -0.27 -23.67
CA MET A 463 13.70 -0.82 -22.53
C MET A 463 14.47 -0.66 -21.22
N GLY A 464 15.78 -0.91 -21.21
CA GLY A 464 16.64 -0.68 -20.05
C GLY A 464 16.62 0.78 -19.60
N VAL A 465 16.79 1.72 -20.54
CA VAL A 465 16.70 3.16 -20.25
C VAL A 465 15.33 3.54 -19.69
N LEU A 466 14.24 3.02 -20.27
CA LEU A 466 12.88 3.23 -19.76
C LEU A 466 12.74 2.71 -18.33
N LEU A 467 13.06 1.44 -18.08
CA LEU A 467 12.91 0.81 -16.77
C LEU A 467 13.75 1.50 -15.69
N SER A 468 14.99 1.88 -15.99
CA SER A 468 15.82 2.67 -15.08
C SER A 468 15.20 4.03 -14.78
N SER A 469 14.67 4.71 -15.80
CA SER A 469 14.00 6.01 -15.63
C SER A 469 12.72 5.89 -14.80
N LEU A 470 11.90 4.84 -15.05
CA LEU A 470 10.71 4.54 -14.25
C LEU A 470 11.09 4.28 -12.79
N PHE A 471 12.15 3.49 -12.55
CA PHE A 471 12.65 3.23 -11.20
C PHE A 471 12.99 4.53 -10.46
N PHE A 472 13.73 5.45 -11.09
CA PHE A 472 14.03 6.75 -10.48
C PHE A 472 12.77 7.60 -10.26
N MET A 473 11.81 7.59 -11.19
CA MET A 473 10.54 8.30 -10.99
C MET A 473 9.76 7.76 -9.80
N PHE A 474 9.55 6.44 -9.70
CA PHE A 474 8.91 5.85 -8.53
C PHE A 474 9.69 6.13 -7.24
N ALA A 475 11.02 6.01 -7.28
CA ALA A 475 11.87 6.34 -6.14
C ALA A 475 11.69 7.79 -5.66
N MET A 476 11.49 8.78 -6.54
CA MET A 476 11.19 10.15 -6.11
C MET A 476 9.83 10.26 -5.40
N PHE A 477 8.81 9.57 -5.90
CA PHE A 477 7.49 9.57 -5.26
C PHE A 477 7.52 8.85 -3.90
N TYR A 478 8.33 7.78 -3.79
CA TYR A 478 8.42 6.92 -2.60
C TYR A 478 9.42 7.48 -1.57
N LYS A 479 10.48 8.20 -1.99
CA LYS A 479 11.43 8.91 -1.12
C LYS A 479 10.93 10.26 -0.64
N GLY A 480 9.94 10.86 -1.32
CA GLY A 480 9.28 12.11 -0.90
C GLY A 480 8.40 11.96 0.35
N LYS A 481 8.81 11.05 1.26
CA LYS A 481 8.28 10.84 2.62
C LYS A 481 8.15 12.20 3.30
#